data_AF-A0AAD2E4H8-F1
#
_entry.id   AF-A0AAD2E4H8-F1
#
_cell.length_a   1.000
_cell.length_b   1.000
_cell.length_c   1.000
_cell.angle_alpha   90.00
_cell.angle_beta   90.00
_cell.angle_gamma   90.00
#
_symmetry.space_group_name_H-M   'P 1'
#
loop_
_entity.id
_entity.type
_entity.pdbx_description
1 polymer ?
#
loop_
_entity_poly.entity_id
_entity_poly.type
_entity_poly.pdbx_seq_one_letter_code
_entity_poly.pdbx_strand_id
1 'polypeptide(L)'
;MAKSGAFEGDPGMVAKAMELKRELQKLVKAIVDEDDDYLGTIDRAEQMLCALKELKVKKSLSSSKIHPHHQDTVSQKIPEEFKCPLSKELMRDPVIVASGQVRNFIFTV
;
A
#
# COMPACT_ATOMS: atom_id res chain seq x y z
N MET A 1 -28.99 19.85 -16.01
CA MET A 1 -27.95 18.82 -16.15
C MET A 1 -26.97 18.94 -14.98
N ALA A 2 -26.51 17.79 -14.46
CA ALA A 2 -25.49 17.58 -13.42
C ALA A 2 -25.75 18.16 -12.01
N LYS A 3 -26.42 17.36 -11.16
CA LYS A 3 -26.45 17.56 -9.71
C LYS A 3 -25.17 16.93 -9.14
N SER A 4 -24.26 17.76 -8.64
CA SER A 4 -23.00 17.32 -8.05
C SER A 4 -23.28 16.44 -6.83
N GLY A 5 -22.84 15.18 -6.88
CA GLY A 5 -23.01 14.23 -5.79
C GLY A 5 -22.13 14.63 -4.61
N ALA A 6 -22.77 14.94 -3.48
CA ALA A 6 -22.10 15.06 -2.19
C ALA A 6 -21.46 13.70 -1.85
N PHE A 7 -20.14 13.67 -1.87
CA PHE A 7 -19.35 12.53 -1.41
C PHE A 7 -19.36 12.54 0.12
N GLU A 8 -20.39 11.94 0.72
CA GLU A 8 -20.43 11.69 2.15
C GLU A 8 -19.53 10.47 2.46
N GLY A 9 -18.27 10.75 2.81
CA GLY A 9 -17.52 9.79 3.61
C GLY A 9 -18.18 9.69 4.98
N ASP A 10 -18.33 8.46 5.50
CA ASP A 10 -18.91 8.21 6.82
C ASP A 10 -18.44 9.26 7.85
N PRO A 11 -19.36 10.04 8.46
CA PRO A 11 -19.00 11.15 9.34
C PRO A 11 -18.17 10.69 10.55
N GLY A 12 -18.33 9.44 10.98
CA GLY A 12 -17.50 8.81 12.02
C GLY A 12 -16.05 8.60 11.57
N MET A 13 -15.83 8.14 10.34
CA MET A 13 -14.50 7.96 9.75
C MET A 13 -13.77 9.30 9.57
N VAL A 14 -14.49 10.36 9.18
CA VAL A 14 -13.93 11.71 9.03
C VAL A 14 -13.52 12.29 10.39
N ALA A 15 -14.35 12.13 11.43
CA ALA A 15 -14.02 12.56 12.78
C ALA A 15 -12.75 11.86 13.32
N LYS A 16 -12.65 10.54 13.16
CA LYS A 16 -11.45 9.76 13.54
C LYS A 16 -10.19 10.20 12.78
N ALA A 17 -10.32 10.51 11.48
CA ALA A 17 -9.20 11.01 10.68
C ALA A 17 -8.70 12.37 11.18
N MET A 18 -9.61 13.29 11.53
CA MET A 18 -9.27 14.60 12.07
C MET A 18 -8.60 14.49 13.45
N GLU A 19 -9.08 13.57 14.28
CA GLU A 19 -8.48 13.29 15.59
C GLU A 19 -7.03 12.80 15.47
N LEU A 20 -6.81 11.78 14.64
CA LEU A 20 -5.48 11.25 14.36
C LEU A 20 -4.55 12.33 13.77
N LYS A 21 -5.06 13.20 12.88
CA LYS A 21 -4.25 14.27 12.31
C LYS A 21 -3.82 15.30 13.36
N ARG A 22 -4.72 15.67 14.28
CA ARG A 22 -4.42 16.59 15.39
C ARG A 22 -3.35 16.02 16.31
N GLU A 23 -3.46 14.75 16.67
CA GLU A 23 -2.52 14.11 17.58
C GLU A 23 -1.14 13.90 16.91
N LEU A 24 -1.11 13.59 15.60
CA LEU A 24 0.12 13.52 14.81
C LEU A 24 0.83 14.89 14.76
N GLN A 25 0.08 15.99 14.62
CA GLN A 25 0.65 17.34 14.64
C GLN A 25 1.35 17.66 15.97
N LYS A 26 0.83 17.17 17.10
CA LYS A 26 1.50 17.34 18.40
C LYS A 26 2.80 16.55 18.47
N LEU A 27 2.80 15.29 18.01
CA LEU A 27 4.00 14.45 18.00
C LEU A 27 5.09 15.02 17.08
N VAL A 28 4.72 15.49 15.88
CA VAL A 28 5.67 16.13 14.97
C VAL A 28 6.26 17.39 15.60
N LYS A 29 5.45 18.16 16.34
CA LYS A 29 5.95 19.33 17.05
C LYS A 29 6.93 18.95 18.17
N ALA A 30 6.61 17.94 18.98
CA ALA A 30 7.51 17.42 20.02
C ALA A 30 8.86 16.93 19.45
N ILE A 31 8.84 16.30 18.27
CA ILE A 31 10.06 15.87 17.56
C ILE A 31 10.91 17.09 17.13
N VAL A 32 10.28 18.14 16.62
CA VAL A 32 10.97 19.37 16.15
C VAL A 32 11.51 20.19 17.32
N ASP A 33 10.79 20.20 18.44
CA ASP A 33 11.20 20.90 19.66
C ASP A 33 12.32 20.13 20.43
N GLU A 34 12.84 19.03 19.86
CA GLU A 34 13.95 18.19 20.37
C GLU A 34 13.74 17.70 21.82
N ASP A 35 12.54 17.21 22.14
CA ASP A 35 12.26 16.58 23.44
C ASP A 35 13.15 15.33 23.67
N ASP A 36 13.55 15.08 24.94
CA ASP A 36 14.45 13.99 25.35
C ASP A 36 13.98 12.56 24.96
N ASP A 37 12.70 12.39 24.60
CA ASP A 37 12.09 11.14 24.13
C ASP A 37 11.75 11.17 22.61
N TYR A 38 12.69 11.62 21.79
CA TYR A 38 12.53 11.69 20.33
C TYR A 38 12.27 10.32 19.69
N LEU A 39 12.88 9.24 20.21
CA LEU A 39 12.75 7.90 19.64
C LEU A 39 11.34 7.34 19.83
N GLY A 40 10.81 7.43 21.05
CA GLY A 40 9.44 6.98 21.35
C GLY A 40 8.37 7.81 20.64
N THR A 41 8.62 9.12 20.47
CA THR A 41 7.72 9.99 19.72
C THR A 41 7.74 9.72 18.21
N ILE A 42 8.88 9.36 17.63
CA ILE A 42 8.99 8.93 16.22
C ILE A 42 8.22 7.63 15.99
N ASP A 43 8.42 6.60 16.82
CA ASP A 43 7.71 5.31 16.69
C ASP A 43 6.19 5.52 16.76
N ARG A 44 5.74 6.37 17.69
CA ARG A 44 4.33 6.71 17.83
C ARG A 44 3.80 7.50 16.62
N ALA A 45 4.59 8.41 16.06
CA ALA A 45 4.23 9.13 14.84
C ALA A 45 4.11 8.19 13.63
N GLU A 46 5.00 7.20 13.51
CA GLU A 46 4.94 6.17 12.48
C GLU A 46 3.63 5.35 12.59
N GLN A 47 3.29 4.88 13.79
CA GLN A 47 2.05 4.13 14.02
C GLN A 47 0.81 4.95 13.61
N MET A 48 0.80 6.25 13.92
CA MET A 48 -0.30 7.15 13.54
C MET A 48 -0.38 7.40 12.03
N LEU A 49 0.76 7.51 11.34
CA LEU A 49 0.80 7.61 9.88
C LEU A 49 0.28 6.33 9.22
N CYS A 50 0.63 5.16 9.75
CA CYS A 50 0.10 3.87 9.29
C CYS A 50 -1.43 3.80 9.44
N ALA A 51 -1.97 4.18 10.60
CA ALA A 51 -3.41 4.24 10.84
C ALA A 51 -4.13 5.21 9.88
N LEU A 52 -3.54 6.38 9.61
CA LEU A 52 -4.08 7.34 8.64
C LEU A 52 -4.05 6.81 7.19
N LYS A 53 -2.98 6.10 6.81
CA LYS A 53 -2.86 5.46 5.49
C LYS A 53 -3.96 4.43 5.28
N GLU A 54 -4.20 3.57 6.25
CA GLU A 54 -5.29 2.58 6.18
C GLU A 54 -6.66 3.23 6.07
N LEU A 55 -6.90 4.32 6.80
CA LEU A 55 -8.17 5.04 6.78
C LEU A 55 -8.46 5.65 5.40
N LYS A 56 -7.42 6.17 4.73
CA LYS A 56 -7.52 6.67 3.34
C LYS A 56 -7.77 5.54 2.33
N VAL A 57 -7.12 4.39 2.49
CA VAL A 57 -7.31 3.23 1.60
C VAL A 57 -8.73 2.66 1.74
N LYS A 58 -9.24 2.53 2.98
CA LYS A 58 -10.62 2.07 3.26
C LYS A 58 -11.67 2.99 2.62
N LYS A 59 -11.46 4.31 2.65
CA LYS A 59 -12.31 5.31 1.96
C LYS A 59 -12.30 5.17 0.43
N SER A 60 -11.16 4.78 -0.16
CA SER A 60 -11.02 4.54 -1.60
C SER A 60 -11.70 3.24 -2.05
N LEU A 61 -11.68 2.21 -1.21
CA LEU A 61 -12.30 0.90 -1.49
C LEU A 61 -13.83 0.95 -1.38
N SER A 62 -14.39 1.80 -0.53
CA SER A 62 -15.85 1.96 -0.39
C SER A 62 -16.53 2.67 -1.57
N SER A 63 -15.77 3.26 -2.51
CA SER A 63 -16.32 4.01 -3.65
C SER A 63 -15.89 3.48 -5.02
N SER A 64 -15.27 2.30 -5.07
CA SER A 64 -14.74 1.73 -6.31
C SER A 64 -15.33 0.35 -6.56
N LYS A 65 -16.07 0.22 -7.67
CA LYS A 65 -16.36 -1.06 -8.32
C LYS A 65 -15.07 -1.88 -8.38
N ILE A 66 -15.11 -3.07 -7.80
CA ILE A 66 -14.23 -4.24 -8.02
C ILE A 66 -12.83 -3.88 -8.52
N HIS A 67 -11.87 -3.75 -7.61
CA HIS A 67 -10.57 -4.41 -7.76
C HIS A 67 -10.05 -4.67 -6.34
N PRO A 68 -9.89 -5.93 -5.90
CA PRO A 68 -9.35 -6.23 -4.58
C PRO A 68 -7.87 -5.84 -4.57
N HIS A 69 -7.53 -4.77 -3.86
CA HIS A 69 -6.15 -4.47 -3.51
C HIS A 69 -5.86 -5.23 -2.20
N HIS A 70 -5.50 -6.51 -2.35
CA HIS A 70 -5.01 -7.32 -1.27
C HIS A 70 -3.68 -6.74 -0.79
N GLN A 71 -3.58 -6.56 0.51
CA GLN A 71 -2.33 -6.33 1.20
C GLN A 71 -1.55 -7.65 1.13
N ASP A 72 -0.76 -7.82 0.07
CA ASP A 72 0.33 -8.80 -0.02
C ASP A 72 1.30 -8.37 -1.12
N THR A 73 2.51 -8.04 -0.69
CA THR A 73 3.80 -8.41 -1.31
C THR A 73 3.89 -8.42 -2.85
N VAL A 74 4.65 -7.48 -3.42
CA VAL A 74 5.26 -7.60 -4.78
C VAL A 74 4.26 -7.90 -5.92
N SER A 75 3.08 -7.26 -5.92
CA SER A 75 2.16 -7.29 -7.06
C SER A 75 1.93 -5.90 -7.66
N GLN A 76 2.98 -5.09 -7.75
CA GLN A 76 3.11 -4.22 -8.92
C GLN A 76 3.15 -5.18 -10.12
N LYS A 77 2.14 -5.11 -11.01
CA LYS A 77 2.00 -5.97 -12.20
C LYS A 77 3.36 -6.37 -12.76
N ILE A 78 3.81 -7.59 -12.42
CA ILE A 78 5.09 -8.12 -12.90
C ILE A 78 5.00 -8.11 -14.44
N PRO A 79 5.91 -7.40 -15.14
CA PRO A 79 5.90 -7.36 -16.59
C PRO A 79 5.89 -8.78 -17.16
N GLU A 80 5.16 -8.98 -18.25
CA GLU A 80 4.92 -10.34 -18.77
C GLU A 80 6.20 -11.05 -19.20
N GLU A 81 7.25 -10.29 -19.55
CA GLU A 81 8.61 -10.76 -19.83
C GLU A 81 9.30 -11.48 -18.66
N PHE A 82 8.90 -11.21 -17.41
CA PHE A 82 9.46 -11.89 -16.22
C PHE A 82 8.63 -13.11 -15.79
N LYS A 83 7.54 -13.41 -16.51
CA LYS A 83 6.67 -14.53 -16.20
C LYS A 83 6.99 -15.72 -17.10
N CYS A 84 6.85 -16.91 -16.55
CA CYS A 84 6.95 -18.12 -17.34
C CYS A 84 5.81 -18.15 -18.36
N PRO A 85 6.08 -18.38 -19.66
CA PRO A 85 5.04 -18.48 -20.68
C PRO A 85 3.96 -19.53 -20.38
N LEU A 86 4.33 -20.58 -19.61
CA LEU A 86 3.45 -21.70 -19.27
C LEU A 86 2.66 -21.45 -17.99
N SER A 87 3.33 -21.09 -16.89
CA SER A 87 2.67 -20.96 -15.58
C SER A 87 2.11 -19.56 -15.30
N LYS A 88 2.51 -18.54 -16.08
CA LYS A 88 2.20 -17.12 -15.84
C LYS A 88 2.63 -16.60 -14.45
N GLU A 89 3.47 -17.34 -13.75
CA GLU A 89 4.11 -16.97 -12.49
C GLU A 89 5.50 -16.39 -12.71
N LEU A 90 6.00 -15.63 -11.72
CA LEU A 90 7.33 -15.04 -11.74
C LEU A 90 8.41 -16.11 -11.87
N MET A 91 9.33 -15.90 -12.80
CA MET A 91 10.44 -16.82 -13.01
C MET A 91 11.48 -16.71 -11.88
N ARG A 92 11.75 -17.83 -11.19
CA ARG A 92 12.79 -17.89 -10.14
C ARG A 92 14.17 -18.28 -10.67
N ASP A 93 14.26 -19.02 -11.79
CA ASP A 93 15.52 -19.50 -12.36
C ASP A 93 15.50 -19.48 -13.91
N PRO A 94 15.69 -18.28 -14.50
CA PRO A 94 15.69 -18.11 -15.96
C PRO A 94 16.89 -18.78 -16.64
N VAL A 95 16.66 -19.76 -17.50
CA VAL A 95 17.69 -20.31 -18.41
C VAL A 95 17.54 -19.70 -19.80
N ILE A 96 18.62 -19.13 -20.33
CA ILE A 96 18.69 -18.59 -21.69
C ILE A 96 18.98 -19.74 -22.65
N VAL A 97 18.04 -20.06 -23.55
CA VAL A 97 18.29 -21.03 -24.61
C VAL A 97 18.97 -20.35 -25.81
N ALA A 98 19.68 -21.12 -26.66
CA ALA A 98 20.43 -20.58 -27.80
C ALA A 98 19.60 -19.75 -28.81
N SER A 99 18.26 -19.83 -28.75
CA SER A 99 17.34 -18.96 -29.51
C SER A 99 17.09 -17.58 -28.87
N GLY A 100 17.72 -17.27 -27.72
CA GLY A 100 17.54 -16.02 -26.97
C GLY A 100 16.27 -15.96 -26.11
N GLN A 101 15.52 -17.06 -26.00
CA GLN A 101 14.32 -17.13 -25.15
C GLN A 101 14.67 -17.55 -23.72
N VAL A 102 14.02 -16.92 -22.75
CA VAL A 102 14.22 -17.23 -21.33
C VAL A 102 13.13 -18.19 -20.85
N ARG A 103 13.51 -19.37 -20.33
CA ARG A 103 12.57 -20.38 -19.82
C ARG A 103 13.00 -20.86 -18.43
N ASN A 104 12.03 -21.09 -17.54
CA ASN A 104 12.24 -21.86 -16.31
C ASN A 104 12.15 -23.36 -16.66
N PHE A 105 13.21 -24.14 -16.40
CA PHE A 105 13.12 -25.59 -16.37
C PHE A 105 12.72 -26.01 -14.95
N ILE A 106 11.47 -26.44 -14.76
CA ILE A 106 11.11 -27.15 -13.52
C ILE A 106 11.70 -28.55 -13.63
N PHE A 107 12.84 -28.78 -12.97
CA PHE A 107 13.35 -30.12 -12.70
C PHE A 107 12.59 -30.65 -11.48
N THR A 108 11.49 -31.37 -11.71
CA THR A 108 10.88 -32.18 -10.65
C THR A 108 11.68 -33.47 -10.55
N VAL A 109 12.50 -33.60 -9.51
CA VAL A 109 13.05 -34.89 -9.05
C VAL A 109 12.03 -35.65 -8.23
#